data_AF-A0A7W1FSI1-F1
#
_entry.id   AF-A0A7W1FSI1-F1
#
_cell.length_a   1.000
_cell.length_b   1.000
_cell.length_c   1.000
_cell.angle_alpha   90.00
_cell.angle_beta   90.00
_cell.angle_gamma   90.00
#
_symmetry.space_group_name_H-M   'P 1'
#
loop_
_entity.id
_entity.type
_entity.pdbx_description
1 polymer ?
#
loop_
_entity_poly.entity_id
_entity_poly.type
_entity_poly.pdbx_seq_one_letter_code
_entity_poly.pdbx_strand_id
1 'polypeptide(L)'
;MHIAQKFEALLEMYRRPEGRRWSGQEIDEATGGIVTRSYITNLRKGRIENPGFEKLKAIAKVMDFPPELWFEEGPGLKDGASIDLAPGHLSVAEKTNRLFDAIKNETTGRPYTNAEVARLSLGDLTEEHVEQIRTGKLTDPSMKQVVTLADAFGVHPTYFLDSTRKLPLLDEEAMSIFRDETVSAIAHKSLHLPGREKQMILGIIRQFEDAHEVDDER
;
A
#
# COMPACT_ATOMS: atom_id res chain seq x y z
N MET A 1 -0.92 4.88 -16.56
CA MET A 1 -0.20 3.82 -17.33
C MET A 1 -0.93 2.50 -17.14
N HIS A 2 -1.21 1.72 -18.20
CA HIS A 2 -1.92 0.44 -18.05
C HIS A 2 -1.05 -0.58 -17.31
N ILE A 3 -1.61 -1.37 -16.39
CA ILE A 3 -0.84 -2.30 -15.54
C ILE A 3 0.03 -3.29 -16.33
N ALA A 4 -0.44 -3.68 -17.52
CA ALA A 4 0.34 -4.50 -18.46
C ALA A 4 1.61 -3.80 -18.95
N GLN A 5 1.52 -2.52 -19.34
CA GLN A 5 2.69 -1.74 -19.79
C GLN A 5 3.69 -1.58 -18.64
N LYS A 6 3.17 -1.34 -17.44
CA LYS A 6 3.97 -1.27 -16.21
C LYS A 6 4.73 -2.56 -15.94
N PHE A 7 4.04 -3.69 -16.08
CA PHE A 7 4.67 -4.99 -15.90
C PHE A 7 5.74 -5.27 -16.95
N GLU A 8 5.50 -4.90 -18.22
CA GLU A 8 6.51 -5.01 -19.27
C GLU A 8 7.76 -4.18 -18.94
N ALA A 9 7.62 -2.96 -18.42
CA ALA A 9 8.75 -2.14 -17.98
C ALA A 9 9.52 -2.75 -16.80
N LEU A 10 8.81 -3.28 -15.79
CA LEU A 10 9.42 -3.95 -14.64
C LEU A 10 10.21 -5.21 -15.05
N LEU A 11 9.72 -5.97 -16.03
CA LEU A 11 10.44 -7.13 -16.58
C LEU A 11 11.73 -6.75 -17.31
N GLU A 12 11.82 -5.54 -17.86
CA GLU A 12 13.03 -5.05 -18.51
C GLU A 12 14.07 -4.54 -17.51
N MET A 13 13.61 -3.91 -16.42
CA MET A 13 14.45 -3.33 -15.38
C MET A 13 14.96 -4.37 -14.37
N TYR A 14 14.08 -5.27 -13.91
CA TYR A 14 14.39 -6.31 -12.93
C TYR A 14 14.56 -7.65 -13.62
N ARG A 15 15.77 -7.88 -14.12
CA ARG A 15 16.16 -9.09 -14.83
C ARG A 15 16.68 -10.16 -13.87
N ARG A 16 16.76 -11.41 -14.33
CA ARG A 16 17.41 -12.47 -13.56
C ARG A 16 18.90 -12.14 -13.34
N PRO A 17 19.58 -12.77 -12.37
CA PRO A 17 21.02 -12.58 -12.16
C PRO A 17 21.88 -12.83 -13.40
N GLU A 18 21.41 -13.70 -14.30
CA GLU A 18 22.06 -13.99 -15.60
C GLU A 18 21.80 -12.93 -16.69
N GLY A 19 21.13 -11.82 -16.37
CA GLY A 19 20.77 -10.75 -17.32
C GLY A 19 19.62 -11.11 -18.28
N ARG A 20 19.06 -12.32 -18.15
CA ARG A 20 17.89 -12.76 -18.94
C ARG A 20 16.60 -12.21 -18.37
N ARG A 21 15.65 -11.94 -19.26
CA ARG A 21 14.29 -11.51 -18.90
C ARG A 21 13.52 -12.69 -18.29
N TRP A 22 12.76 -12.42 -17.24
CA TRP A 22 11.88 -13.41 -16.62
C TRP A 22 10.81 -13.91 -17.60
N SER A 23 10.68 -15.23 -17.70
CA SER A 23 9.57 -15.89 -18.37
C SER A 23 8.40 -16.12 -17.42
N GLY A 24 7.20 -16.33 -17.98
CA GLY A 24 6.03 -16.66 -17.16
C GLY A 24 6.14 -18.01 -16.45
N GLN A 25 6.94 -18.95 -16.98
CA GLN A 25 7.19 -20.23 -16.33
C GLN A 25 8.10 -20.06 -15.11
N GLU A 26 9.16 -19.26 -15.23
CA GLU A 26 10.09 -19.02 -14.12
C GLU A 26 9.41 -18.26 -12.97
N ILE A 27 8.51 -17.32 -13.27
CA ILE A 27 7.72 -16.62 -12.23
C ILE A 27 6.75 -17.60 -11.55
N ASP A 28 6.10 -18.48 -12.31
CA ASP A 28 5.21 -19.52 -11.77
C ASP A 28 5.95 -20.42 -10.77
N GLU A 29 7.08 -20.96 -11.18
CA GLU A 29 7.93 -21.81 -10.35
C GLU A 29 8.48 -21.08 -9.13
N ALA A 30 9.00 -19.86 -9.31
CA ALA A 30 9.56 -19.08 -8.21
C ALA A 30 8.51 -18.63 -7.18
N THR A 31 7.26 -18.44 -7.61
CA THR A 31 6.15 -18.13 -6.69
C THR A 31 5.51 -19.38 -6.07
N GLY A 32 5.99 -20.59 -6.40
CA GLY A 32 5.41 -21.83 -5.92
C GLY A 32 3.95 -22.04 -6.37
N GLY A 33 3.60 -21.54 -7.57
CA GLY A 33 2.25 -21.67 -8.13
C GLY A 33 1.24 -20.61 -7.67
N ILE A 34 1.62 -19.67 -6.80
CA ILE A 34 0.75 -18.53 -6.41
C ILE A 34 0.38 -17.71 -7.65
N VAL A 35 1.33 -17.55 -8.59
CA VAL A 35 1.14 -16.79 -9.82
C VAL A 35 1.42 -17.66 -11.04
N THR A 36 0.38 -18.30 -11.55
CA THR A 36 0.52 -19.25 -12.67
C THR A 36 1.04 -18.61 -13.96
N ARG A 37 1.70 -19.39 -14.82
CA ARG A 37 2.16 -18.96 -16.15
C ARG A 37 1.03 -18.39 -17.01
N SER A 38 -0.17 -18.97 -16.91
CA SER A 38 -1.36 -18.50 -17.63
C SER A 38 -1.77 -17.09 -17.16
N TYR A 39 -1.74 -16.86 -15.84
CA TYR A 39 -1.98 -15.54 -15.25
C TYR A 39 -1.00 -14.50 -15.78
N ILE A 40 0.31 -14.80 -15.73
CA ILE A 40 1.37 -13.93 -16.26
C ILE A 40 1.12 -13.61 -17.74
N THR A 41 0.78 -14.62 -18.54
CA THR A 41 0.50 -14.42 -19.97
C THR A 41 -0.67 -13.47 -20.20
N ASN A 42 -1.76 -13.60 -19.42
CA ASN A 42 -2.92 -12.73 -19.56
C ASN A 42 -2.67 -11.33 -19.01
N LEU A 43 -1.89 -11.18 -17.93
CA LEU A 43 -1.47 -9.90 -17.39
C LEU A 43 -0.64 -9.10 -18.41
N ARG A 44 0.36 -9.73 -19.03
CA ARG A 44 1.19 -9.12 -20.08
C ARG A 44 0.38 -8.68 -21.31
N LYS A 45 -0.63 -9.48 -21.67
CA LYS A 45 -1.55 -9.16 -22.78
C LYS A 45 -2.61 -8.10 -22.42
N GLY A 46 -2.60 -7.58 -21.20
CA GLY A 46 -3.58 -6.60 -20.73
C GLY A 46 -5.01 -7.14 -20.64
N ARG A 47 -5.17 -8.46 -20.54
CA ARG A 47 -6.50 -9.11 -20.38
C ARG A 47 -6.98 -9.12 -18.93
N ILE A 48 -6.13 -8.69 -18.01
CA ILE A 48 -6.42 -8.56 -16.59
C ILE A 48 -6.38 -7.07 -16.28
N GLU A 49 -7.54 -6.47 -16.18
CA GLU A 49 -7.70 -5.04 -15.89
C GLU A 49 -7.38 -4.75 -14.42
N ASN A 50 -7.92 -5.56 -13.52
CA ASN A 50 -7.76 -5.43 -12.07
C ASN A 50 -7.06 -6.67 -11.48
N PRO A 51 -5.72 -6.74 -11.54
CA PRO A 51 -4.97 -7.86 -10.99
C PRO A 51 -5.09 -7.98 -9.47
N GLY A 52 -4.92 -9.20 -8.97
CA GLY A 52 -4.97 -9.55 -7.55
C GLY A 52 -3.75 -9.02 -6.81
N PHE A 53 -3.99 -8.42 -5.64
CA PHE A 53 -2.96 -7.77 -4.84
C PHE A 53 -1.86 -8.73 -4.39
N GLU A 54 -2.23 -9.93 -3.90
CA GLU A 54 -1.27 -10.92 -3.43
C GLU A 54 -0.44 -11.49 -4.58
N LYS A 55 -1.04 -11.65 -5.77
CA LYS A 55 -0.30 -12.08 -6.96
C LYS A 55 0.75 -11.04 -7.37
N LEU A 56 0.42 -9.75 -7.39
CA LEU A 56 1.37 -8.70 -7.72
C LEU A 56 2.49 -8.58 -6.68
N LYS A 57 2.14 -8.72 -5.40
CA LYS A 57 3.11 -8.76 -4.31
C LYS A 57 4.06 -9.96 -4.44
N ALA A 58 3.53 -11.13 -4.79
CA ALA A 58 4.35 -12.31 -5.06
C ALA A 58 5.30 -12.11 -6.25
N ILE A 59 4.83 -11.49 -7.35
CA ILE A 59 5.69 -11.13 -8.50
C ILE A 59 6.82 -10.20 -8.05
N ALA A 60 6.50 -9.13 -7.31
CA ALA A 60 7.50 -8.18 -6.80
C ALA A 60 8.56 -8.87 -5.95
N LYS A 61 8.12 -9.75 -5.05
CA LYS A 61 9.01 -10.52 -4.18
C LYS A 61 9.97 -11.43 -4.96
N VAL A 62 9.48 -12.19 -5.95
CA VAL A 62 10.35 -13.14 -6.67
C VAL A 62 11.26 -12.46 -7.69
N MET A 63 10.84 -11.32 -8.24
CA MET A 63 11.64 -10.52 -9.16
C MET A 63 12.54 -9.51 -8.44
N ASP A 64 12.48 -9.47 -7.11
CA ASP A 64 13.30 -8.63 -6.23
C ASP A 64 13.18 -7.13 -6.54
N PHE A 65 11.93 -6.63 -6.58
CA PHE A 65 11.67 -5.21 -6.68
C PHE A 65 10.69 -4.70 -5.61
N PRO A 66 10.76 -3.42 -5.22
CA PRO A 66 9.85 -2.85 -4.23
C PRO A 66 8.40 -2.92 -4.73
N PRO A 67 7.47 -3.55 -3.99
CA PRO A 67 6.09 -3.71 -4.46
C PRO A 67 5.33 -2.37 -4.58
N GLU A 68 5.81 -1.31 -3.94
CA GLU A 68 5.34 0.08 -4.05
C GLU A 68 5.37 0.55 -5.51
N LEU A 69 6.33 0.04 -6.28
CA LEU A 69 6.46 0.36 -7.69
C LEU A 69 5.19 0.00 -8.45
N TRP A 70 4.33 -0.92 -8.00
CA TRP A 70 3.03 -1.18 -8.63
C TRP A 70 2.05 -0.01 -8.54
N PHE A 71 2.20 0.88 -7.56
CA PHE A 71 1.26 1.97 -7.24
C PHE A 71 1.73 3.34 -7.77
N GLU A 72 3.00 3.50 -8.10
CA GLU A 72 3.53 4.79 -8.58
C GLU A 72 3.09 5.15 -10.01
N GLU A 73 2.64 6.40 -10.23
CA GLU A 73 2.33 6.90 -11.56
C GLU A 73 3.59 7.46 -12.25
N GLY A 74 4.32 6.60 -12.96
CA GLY A 74 5.44 6.98 -13.85
C GLY A 74 6.82 6.49 -13.37
N PRO A 75 7.84 6.51 -14.24
CA PRO A 75 9.20 6.12 -13.90
C PRO A 75 9.88 7.27 -13.15
N GLY A 76 9.48 7.47 -11.89
CA GLY A 76 10.15 8.37 -10.96
C GLY A 76 10.91 7.55 -9.94
N LEU A 77 12.07 7.00 -10.33
CA LEU A 77 12.99 6.37 -9.38
C LEU A 77 13.31 7.39 -8.27
N LYS A 78 12.94 7.05 -7.04
CA LYS A 78 13.66 7.52 -5.86
C LYS A 78 14.22 6.33 -5.13
N ASP A 79 15.41 6.55 -4.58
CA ASP A 79 16.40 5.56 -4.20
C ASP A 79 15.88 4.42 -3.33
N GLY A 80 16.53 3.27 -3.55
CA GLY A 80 16.20 1.99 -2.94
C GLY A 80 16.17 2.05 -1.42
N ALA A 81 14.99 1.82 -0.86
CA ALA A 81 14.86 1.26 0.47
C ALA A 81 14.72 -0.26 0.30
N SER A 82 15.80 -0.99 0.60
CA SER A 82 15.77 -2.44 0.76
C SER A 82 14.83 -2.78 1.92
N ILE A 83 13.71 -3.46 1.65
CA ILE A 83 12.84 -3.97 2.71
C ILE A 83 13.47 -5.24 3.26
N ASP A 84 13.98 -5.13 4.49
CA ASP A 84 14.57 -6.24 5.24
C ASP A 84 13.56 -7.39 5.42
N LEU A 85 14.04 -8.60 5.11
CA LEU A 85 13.27 -9.83 5.03
C LEU A 85 13.09 -10.45 6.44
N ALA A 86 12.00 -10.09 7.13
CA ALA A 86 11.57 -10.76 8.36
C ALA A 86 10.28 -11.61 8.15
N PRO A 87 10.25 -12.88 8.59
CA PRO A 87 9.08 -13.74 8.48
C PRO A 87 8.03 -13.36 9.52
N GLY A 88 7.03 -12.60 9.09
CA GLY A 88 5.86 -12.21 9.90
C GLY A 88 4.79 -11.46 9.10
N HIS A 89 4.63 -11.77 7.80
CA HIS A 89 3.73 -11.02 6.93
C HIS A 89 2.26 -11.26 7.31
N LEU A 90 1.62 -10.25 7.87
CA LEU A 90 0.17 -10.24 8.04
C LEU A 90 -0.51 -10.25 6.66
N SER A 91 -1.51 -11.12 6.52
CA SER A 91 -2.41 -11.18 5.37
C SER A 91 -3.22 -9.90 5.22
N VAL A 92 -3.77 -9.66 4.02
CA VAL A 92 -4.72 -8.55 3.81
C VAL A 92 -5.89 -8.63 4.79
N ALA A 93 -6.38 -9.83 5.10
CA ALA A 93 -7.45 -10.04 6.08
C ALA A 93 -7.06 -9.54 7.48
N GLU A 94 -5.90 -9.95 7.99
CA GLU A 94 -5.39 -9.54 9.30
C GLU A 94 -5.14 -8.03 9.36
N LYS A 95 -4.52 -7.47 8.32
CA LYS A 95 -4.29 -6.02 8.22
C LYS A 95 -5.59 -5.23 8.19
N THR A 96 -6.59 -5.74 7.48
CA THR A 96 -7.93 -5.16 7.43
C THR A 96 -8.56 -5.18 8.81
N ASN A 97 -8.56 -6.31 9.50
CA ASN A 97 -9.14 -6.41 10.85
C ASN A 97 -8.44 -5.45 11.83
N ARG A 98 -7.11 -5.29 11.74
CA ARG A 98 -6.39 -4.27 12.51
C ARG A 98 -6.88 -2.85 12.26
N LEU A 99 -7.22 -2.49 11.02
CA LEU A 99 -7.80 -1.16 10.71
C LEU A 99 -9.17 -0.99 11.37
N PHE A 100 -10.02 -2.01 11.29
CA PHE A 100 -11.34 -2.01 11.96
C PHE A 100 -11.23 -1.88 13.48
N ASP A 101 -10.23 -2.51 14.10
CA ASP A 101 -10.01 -2.45 15.54
C ASP A 101 -9.44 -1.09 15.97
N ALA A 102 -8.48 -0.56 15.21
CA ALA A 102 -7.74 0.65 15.52
C ALA A 102 -8.51 1.94 15.23
N ILE A 103 -9.19 2.02 14.10
CA ILE A 103 -9.77 3.27 13.57
C ILE A 103 -11.25 3.30 13.88
N LYS A 104 -11.68 4.34 14.58
CA LYS A 104 -13.10 4.57 14.90
C LYS A 104 -13.71 5.52 13.88
N ASN A 105 -14.99 5.33 13.61
CA ASN A 105 -15.79 6.22 12.81
C ASN A 105 -15.86 7.59 13.51
N GLU A 106 -15.35 8.63 12.85
CA GLU A 106 -15.26 9.99 13.40
C GLU A 106 -16.63 10.57 13.76
N THR A 107 -17.69 10.17 13.03
CA THR A 107 -19.05 10.64 13.27
C THR A 107 -19.70 9.95 14.48
N THR A 108 -19.43 8.65 14.69
CA THR A 108 -20.14 7.84 15.70
C THR A 108 -19.31 7.47 16.92
N GLY A 109 -17.98 7.61 16.85
CA GLY A 109 -17.02 7.18 17.85
C GLY A 109 -16.87 5.66 17.99
N ARG A 110 -17.56 4.86 17.18
CA ARG A 110 -17.55 3.38 17.23
C ARG A 110 -16.65 2.79 16.13
N PRO A 111 -16.21 1.52 16.25
CA PRO A 111 -15.55 0.84 15.14
C PRO A 111 -16.43 0.86 13.89
N TYR A 112 -15.82 0.99 12.71
CA TYR A 112 -16.55 0.88 11.46
C TYR A 112 -17.24 -0.48 11.32
N THR A 113 -18.39 -0.49 10.67
CA THR A 113 -19.07 -1.70 10.19
C THR A 113 -18.71 -1.97 8.73
N ASN A 114 -18.90 -3.22 8.27
CA ASN A 114 -18.66 -3.56 6.86
C ASN A 114 -19.52 -2.69 5.91
N ALA A 115 -20.79 -2.48 6.27
CA ALA A 115 -21.70 -1.61 5.53
C ALA A 115 -21.21 -0.15 5.46
N GLU A 116 -20.61 0.39 6.52
CA GLU A 116 -20.08 1.76 6.51
C GLU A 116 -18.86 1.88 5.61
N VAL A 117 -17.92 0.94 5.67
CA VAL A 117 -16.75 0.92 4.77
C VAL A 117 -17.19 0.79 3.31
N ALA A 118 -18.17 -0.09 3.03
CA ALA A 118 -18.76 -0.20 1.71
C ALA A 118 -19.39 1.11 1.24
N ARG A 119 -20.10 1.85 2.11
CA ARG A 119 -20.63 3.17 1.76
C ARG A 119 -19.54 4.21 1.48
N LEU A 120 -18.46 4.21 2.26
CA LEU A 120 -17.31 5.11 2.05
C LEU A 120 -16.59 4.84 0.73
N SER A 121 -16.65 3.60 0.23
CA SER A 121 -16.09 3.23 -1.06
C SER A 121 -16.86 3.77 -2.28
N LEU A 122 -18.01 4.43 -2.07
CA LEU A 122 -18.89 4.94 -3.14
C LEU A 122 -19.30 3.87 -4.18
N GLY A 123 -19.37 2.60 -3.76
CA GLY A 123 -19.79 1.48 -4.60
C GLY A 123 -18.66 0.64 -5.19
N ASP A 124 -17.40 1.03 -4.99
CA ASP A 124 -16.24 0.20 -5.40
C ASP A 124 -16.05 -1.04 -4.53
N LEU A 125 -16.58 -1.03 -3.30
CA LEU A 125 -16.68 -2.19 -2.40
C LEU A 125 -18.13 -2.42 -1.97
N THR A 126 -18.57 -3.68 -2.02
CA THR A 126 -19.84 -4.10 -1.41
C THR A 126 -19.58 -4.55 0.03
N GLU A 127 -20.64 -4.56 0.86
CA GLU A 127 -20.54 -5.07 2.24
C GLU A 127 -20.03 -6.53 2.27
N GLU A 128 -20.51 -7.36 1.34
CA GLU A 128 -20.07 -8.74 1.20
C GLU A 128 -18.58 -8.83 0.84
N HIS A 129 -18.08 -8.00 -0.08
CA HIS A 129 -16.65 -7.97 -0.40
C HIS A 129 -15.81 -7.65 0.84
N VAL A 130 -16.21 -6.65 1.64
CA VAL A 130 -15.51 -6.28 2.87
C VAL A 130 -15.51 -7.44 3.87
N GLU A 131 -16.65 -8.12 4.05
CA GLU A 131 -16.74 -9.30 4.91
C GLU A 131 -15.83 -10.44 4.43
N GLN A 132 -15.87 -10.75 3.13
CA GLN A 132 -15.04 -11.81 2.54
C GLN A 132 -13.54 -11.52 2.67
N ILE A 133 -13.13 -10.26 2.54
CA ILE A 133 -11.74 -9.83 2.79
C ILE A 133 -11.38 -10.04 4.26
N ARG A 134 -12.20 -9.55 5.19
CA ARG A 134 -11.94 -9.65 6.64
C ARG A 134 -11.87 -11.08 7.14
N THR A 135 -12.67 -11.97 6.58
CA THR A 135 -12.71 -13.39 6.94
C THR A 135 -11.68 -14.22 6.19
N GLY A 136 -10.96 -13.64 5.23
CA GLY A 136 -10.00 -14.35 4.39
C GLY A 136 -10.65 -15.27 3.35
N LYS A 137 -11.97 -15.24 3.17
CA LYS A 137 -12.67 -15.98 2.10
C LYS A 137 -12.28 -15.46 0.72
N LEU A 138 -12.14 -14.13 0.59
CA LEU A 138 -11.51 -13.52 -0.59
C LEU A 138 -10.01 -13.42 -0.32
N THR A 139 -9.27 -14.46 -0.71
CA THR A 139 -7.84 -14.62 -0.39
C THR A 139 -6.92 -13.70 -1.18
N ASP A 140 -7.35 -13.24 -2.36
CA ASP A 140 -6.59 -12.34 -3.23
C ASP A 140 -7.50 -11.23 -3.77
N PRO A 141 -7.85 -10.23 -2.94
CA PRO A 141 -8.62 -9.08 -3.40
C PRO A 141 -7.85 -8.33 -4.48
N SER A 142 -8.58 -7.72 -5.42
CA SER A 142 -7.96 -6.93 -6.47
C SER A 142 -7.21 -5.72 -5.89
N MET A 143 -6.20 -5.23 -6.61
CA MET A 143 -5.47 -4.03 -6.20
C MET A 143 -6.42 -2.85 -5.96
N LYS A 144 -7.40 -2.65 -6.85
CA LYS A 144 -8.41 -1.59 -6.71
C LYS A 144 -9.15 -1.73 -5.37
N GLN A 145 -9.62 -2.92 -5.02
CA GLN A 145 -10.31 -3.15 -3.75
C GLN A 145 -9.42 -2.84 -2.54
N VAL A 146 -8.14 -3.19 -2.57
CA VAL A 146 -7.19 -2.89 -1.47
C VAL A 146 -6.92 -1.39 -1.36
N VAL A 147 -6.77 -0.68 -2.48
CA VAL A 147 -6.62 0.79 -2.50
C VAL A 147 -7.87 1.46 -1.95
N THR A 148 -9.05 1.10 -2.44
CA THR A 148 -10.32 1.63 -1.95
C THR A 148 -10.53 1.36 -0.46
N LEU A 149 -10.11 0.20 0.03
CA LEU A 149 -10.16 -0.13 1.45
C LEU A 149 -9.22 0.77 2.26
N ALA A 150 -7.99 0.98 1.79
CA ALA A 150 -7.03 1.89 2.41
C ALA A 150 -7.59 3.32 2.48
N ASP A 151 -8.16 3.81 1.39
CA ASP A 151 -8.78 5.14 1.29
C ASP A 151 -9.95 5.29 2.25
N ALA A 152 -10.82 4.27 2.37
CA ALA A 152 -11.95 4.28 3.30
C ALA A 152 -11.54 4.41 4.77
N PHE A 153 -10.34 3.92 5.11
CA PHE A 153 -9.73 4.04 6.44
C PHE A 153 -8.78 5.22 6.57
N GLY A 154 -8.57 6.01 5.51
CA GLY A 154 -7.63 7.13 5.50
C GLY A 154 -6.16 6.73 5.65
N VAL A 155 -5.80 5.49 5.28
CA VAL A 155 -4.42 4.99 5.33
C VAL A 155 -3.83 4.87 3.94
N HIS A 156 -2.51 4.98 3.81
CA HIS A 156 -1.84 4.79 2.53
C HIS A 156 -1.88 3.30 2.08
N PRO A 157 -2.12 2.98 0.79
CA PRO A 157 -2.22 1.59 0.32
C PRO A 157 -1.00 0.71 0.62
N THR A 158 0.19 1.32 0.76
CA THR A 158 1.43 0.62 1.12
C THR A 158 1.39 -0.02 2.51
N TYR A 159 0.44 0.36 3.38
CA TYR A 159 0.18 -0.37 4.62
C TYR A 159 -0.07 -1.87 4.37
N PHE A 160 -0.73 -2.21 3.27
CA PHE A 160 -0.98 -3.62 2.91
C PHE A 160 0.26 -4.33 2.35
N LEU A 161 1.28 -3.59 1.89
CA LEU A 161 2.53 -4.14 1.36
C LEU A 161 3.52 -4.50 2.47
N ASP A 162 3.73 -3.58 3.41
CA ASP A 162 4.79 -3.67 4.40
C ASP A 162 4.47 -4.70 5.52
N SER A 163 5.32 -5.70 5.70
CA SER A 163 5.19 -6.73 6.75
C SER A 163 5.23 -6.17 8.16
N THR A 164 5.90 -5.04 8.34
CA THR A 164 6.43 -4.57 9.63
C THR A 164 5.85 -3.23 10.05
N ARG A 165 5.27 -2.44 9.13
CA ARG A 165 4.60 -1.19 9.49
C ARG A 165 3.49 -1.43 10.50
N LYS A 166 3.75 -0.98 11.73
CA LYS A 166 2.69 -0.55 12.63
C LYS A 166 1.95 0.62 11.97
N LEU A 167 0.66 0.75 12.23
CA LEU A 167 -0.09 1.96 11.87
C LEU A 167 0.69 3.17 12.43
N PRO A 168 1.01 4.19 11.62
CA PRO A 168 1.72 5.38 12.12
C PRO A 168 1.02 6.02 13.32
N LEU A 169 -0.31 5.87 13.39
CA LEU A 169 -1.15 6.39 14.47
C LEU A 169 -1.11 5.56 15.77
N LEU A 170 -0.43 4.40 15.78
CA LEU A 170 -0.42 3.46 16.92
C LEU A 170 0.99 3.17 17.45
N ASP A 171 2.02 3.86 16.96
CA ASP A 171 3.30 3.77 17.63
C ASP A 171 3.25 4.53 18.95
N GLU A 172 3.81 3.95 20.02
CA GLU A 172 3.88 4.60 21.33
C GLU A 172 4.73 5.89 21.23
N GLU A 173 5.70 5.88 20.30
CA GLU A 173 6.52 7.01 19.91
C GLU A 173 5.72 8.04 19.10
N ALA A 174 4.93 7.64 18.11
CA ALA A 174 4.03 8.57 17.41
C ALA A 174 2.97 9.19 18.34
N MET A 175 2.38 8.39 19.23
CA MET A 175 1.47 8.86 20.30
C MET A 175 2.19 9.75 21.31
N SER A 176 3.50 9.58 21.49
CA SER A 176 4.32 10.50 22.30
C SER A 176 4.51 11.85 21.63
N ILE A 177 4.66 11.89 20.31
CA ILE A 177 4.75 13.11 19.52
C ILE A 177 3.43 13.89 19.61
N PHE A 178 2.27 13.21 19.64
CA PHE A 178 0.97 13.85 19.85
C PHE A 178 0.77 14.44 21.27
N ARG A 179 1.64 14.16 22.25
CA ARG A 179 1.61 14.88 23.53
C ARG A 179 2.03 16.34 23.38
N ASP A 180 2.76 16.67 22.31
CA ASP A 180 3.04 18.04 21.94
C ASP A 180 1.74 18.70 21.43
N GLU A 181 1.36 19.79 22.10
CA GLU A 181 0.13 20.54 21.79
C GLU A 181 0.15 21.10 20.36
N THR A 182 1.32 21.48 19.86
CA THR A 182 1.52 22.01 18.51
C THR A 182 1.37 20.91 17.46
N VAL A 183 1.98 19.75 17.69
CA VAL A 183 1.86 18.62 16.75
C VAL A 183 0.42 18.12 16.69
N SER A 184 -0.25 18.00 17.84
CA SER A 184 -1.67 17.69 17.91
C SER A 184 -2.54 18.72 17.18
N ALA A 185 -2.24 20.01 17.34
CA ALA A 185 -2.97 21.07 16.64
C ALA A 185 -2.76 21.03 15.12
N ILE A 186 -1.53 20.79 14.65
CA ILE A 186 -1.21 20.66 13.22
C ILE A 186 -1.96 19.47 12.63
N ALA A 187 -1.91 18.31 13.28
CA ALA A 187 -2.60 17.12 12.81
C ALA A 187 -4.12 17.33 12.77
N HIS A 188 -4.73 17.86 13.83
CA HIS A 188 -6.17 18.11 13.91
C HIS A 188 -6.65 19.09 12.83
N LYS A 189 -5.88 20.17 12.59
CA LYS A 189 -6.18 21.13 11.53
C LYS A 189 -6.00 20.51 10.15
N SER A 190 -4.99 19.67 9.98
CA SER A 190 -4.68 19.04 8.70
C SER A 190 -5.73 18.01 8.28
N LEU A 191 -6.39 17.31 9.21
CA LEU A 191 -7.42 16.30 8.90
C LEU A 191 -8.49 16.83 7.93
N HIS A 192 -8.97 18.06 8.17
CA HIS A 192 -10.06 18.70 7.43
C HIS A 192 -9.63 19.38 6.13
N LEU A 193 -8.33 19.35 5.80
CA LEU A 193 -7.83 19.99 4.59
C LEU A 193 -7.92 19.06 3.37
N PRO A 194 -8.18 19.62 2.18
CA PRO A 194 -8.07 18.86 0.94
C PRO A 194 -6.61 18.43 0.68
N GLY A 195 -6.43 17.40 -0.16
CA GLY A 195 -5.12 16.74 -0.35
C GLY A 195 -4.01 17.67 -0.82
N ARG A 196 -4.33 18.67 -1.64
CA ARG A 196 -3.38 19.68 -2.14
C ARG A 196 -2.83 20.55 -1.00
N GLU A 197 -3.70 20.96 -0.08
CA GLU A 197 -3.37 21.76 1.08
C GLU A 197 -2.55 20.97 2.09
N LYS A 198 -2.87 19.70 2.31
CA LYS A 198 -2.04 18.77 3.10
C LYS A 198 -0.62 18.65 2.53
N GLN A 199 -0.48 18.53 1.21
CA GLN A 199 0.84 18.46 0.55
C GLN A 199 1.63 19.77 0.67
N MET A 200 0.96 20.93 0.62
CA MET A 200 1.62 22.22 0.82
C MET A 200 2.16 22.36 2.25
N ILE A 201 1.37 21.99 3.27
CA ILE A 201 1.83 21.98 4.67
C ILE A 201 3.03 21.06 4.84
N LEU A 202 2.97 19.85 4.27
CA LEU A 202 4.09 18.91 4.34
C LEU A 202 5.35 19.45 3.65
N GLY A 203 5.20 20.17 2.54
CA GLY A 203 6.33 20.84 1.86
C GLY A 203 6.98 21.93 2.73
N ILE A 204 6.17 22.72 3.45
CA ILE A 204 6.67 23.75 4.37
C ILE A 204 7.43 23.12 5.54
N ILE A 205 6.90 22.04 6.13
CA ILE A 205 7.57 21.33 7.24
C ILE A 205 8.95 20.85 6.81
N ARG A 206 9.05 20.18 5.66
CA ARG A 206 10.34 19.72 5.10
C ARG A 206 11.33 20.86 4.88
N GLN A 207 10.85 22.01 4.40
CA GLN A 207 11.71 23.17 4.21
C GLN A 207 12.34 23.67 5.51
N PHE A 208 11.62 23.58 6.64
CA PHE A 208 12.18 23.93 7.95
C PHE A 208 13.14 22.87 8.47
N GLU A 209 12.89 21.58 8.22
CA GLU A 209 13.81 20.49 8.57
C GLU A 209 15.14 20.65 7.83
N ASP A 210 15.09 20.86 6.51
CA ASP A 210 16.28 21.07 5.67
C ASP A 210 17.06 22.34 6.07
N ALA A 211 16.37 23.38 6.56
CA ALA A 211 17.02 24.61 7.01
C ALA A 211 17.73 24.45 8.36
N HIS A 212 17.28 23.53 9.22
CA HIS A 212 17.91 23.25 10.50
C HIS A 212 19.13 22.32 10.37
N GLU A 213 19.17 21.40 9.41
CA GLU A 213 20.37 20.58 9.14
C GLU A 213 21.57 21.42 8.66
N VAL A 214 21.34 22.55 7.98
CA VAL A 214 22.41 23.41 7.46
C VAL A 214 23.06 24.29 8.54
N ASP A 215 22.35 24.58 9.64
CA ASP A 215 22.87 25.39 10.74
C ASP A 215 23.62 24.57 11.81
N ASP A 216 23.36 23.26 11.92
CA ASP A 216 24.08 22.36 12.85
C ASP A 216 25.45 21.87 12.31
N GLU A 217 25.76 22.11 11.03
CA GLU A 217 27.06 21.79 10.40
C GLU A 217 28.06 22.97 10.38
N ARG A 218 27.80 24.07 11.09
CA ARG A 218 28.67 25.27 11.14
C ARG A 218 29.39 25.53 12.45
#